data_AF-A0A9P7YCA6-F1
#
_entry.id   AF-A0A9P7YCA6-F1
#
_cell.length_a   1.000
_cell.length_b   1.000
_cell.length_c   1.000
_cell.angle_alpha   90.00
_cell.angle_beta   90.00
_cell.angle_gamma   90.00
#
_symmetry.space_group_name_H-M   'P 1'
#
loop_
_entity.id
_entity.type
_entity.pdbx_description
1 polymer ?
#
loop_
_entity_poly.entity_id
_entity_poly.type
_entity_poly.pdbx_seq_one_letter_code
_entity_poly.pdbx_strand_id
1 'polypeptide(L)'
;ELPWFTRTWIIQEVALSQEDPLILQGQHMYPWNRLGWASSWLRRNGYLRLAQIPNQMQNVDTISNIRRSRCCWRLDALLVATSIKCHATDQRDKVYALLGLAAENKDMSSQPDELCPNYELDVTHVYTRVTLFCLREYKELSILTRAMGVSSDASQDQRKYKVGLLPSWVPNWCDFTVVERDVAKSFSWLSHPNNANAATLGFPEHYKASFGLPIRLFESPDQSVLRLSGLKADIVFSVTPFDDKPPSSRGHAHESAFLRLWKATLSFLPEKRALTDWIASWVKATTAEQYLLSGSIVEQILKDGSAYLLNILSDHEHLWLCGTPPGGGHDIISLLRELSMGGDPESYTSLASNLCVNRKFIVTSKGRMGLGPEGTKPGDIVSVILGEGVPYILRKQESSFLFVGESYIHGLMGGEAVQAWQRGELAEEILELR
;
A
#
# COMPACT_ATOMS: atom_id res chain seq x y z
N GLU A 1 -12.59 -18.37 -21.34
CA GLU A 1 -12.23 -17.00 -21.75
C GLU A 1 -12.50 -16.01 -20.62
N LEU A 2 -11.74 -14.92 -20.52
CA LEU A 2 -11.97 -13.86 -19.52
C LEU A 2 -13.15 -12.95 -19.93
N PRO A 3 -13.97 -12.44 -18.99
CA PRO A 3 -14.98 -11.42 -19.28
C PRO A 3 -14.36 -10.18 -19.94
N TRP A 4 -15.00 -9.62 -20.96
CA TRP A 4 -14.40 -8.55 -21.79
C TRP A 4 -13.91 -7.36 -20.95
N PHE A 5 -14.76 -6.78 -20.10
CA PHE A 5 -14.41 -5.64 -19.21
C PHE A 5 -13.32 -5.93 -18.18
N THR A 6 -12.84 -7.18 -18.08
CA THR A 6 -11.75 -7.55 -17.18
C THR A 6 -10.44 -7.79 -17.90
N ARG A 7 -10.37 -7.85 -19.23
CA ARG A 7 -9.12 -8.21 -19.92
C ARG A 7 -8.15 -7.03 -19.93
N THR A 8 -6.85 -7.26 -19.70
CA THR A 8 -5.84 -6.18 -19.75
C THR A 8 -5.71 -5.55 -21.15
N TRP A 9 -5.88 -6.31 -22.23
CA TRP A 9 -5.78 -5.78 -23.59
C TRP A 9 -6.82 -4.70 -23.95
N ILE A 10 -8.00 -4.70 -23.30
CA ILE A 10 -9.03 -3.68 -23.59
C ILE A 10 -8.58 -2.27 -23.21
N ILE A 11 -7.58 -2.16 -22.31
CA ILE A 11 -7.07 -0.87 -21.86
C ILE A 11 -6.52 -0.12 -23.08
N GLN A 12 -5.69 -0.79 -23.90
CA GLN A 12 -5.20 -0.21 -25.15
C GLN A 12 -6.30 -0.04 -26.19
N GLU A 13 -7.16 -1.04 -26.38
CA GLU A 13 -8.27 -0.99 -27.35
C GLU A 13 -9.14 0.25 -27.15
N VAL A 14 -9.40 0.63 -25.89
CA VAL A 14 -10.21 1.80 -25.54
C VAL A 14 -9.37 3.07 -25.48
N ALA A 15 -8.23 3.06 -24.79
CA ALA A 15 -7.49 4.28 -24.50
C ALA A 15 -6.72 4.84 -25.70
N LEU A 16 -6.29 3.98 -26.64
CA LEU A 16 -5.59 4.40 -27.87
C LEU A 16 -6.55 4.64 -29.05
N SER A 17 -7.84 4.35 -28.89
CA SER A 17 -8.84 4.63 -29.94
C SER A 17 -8.90 6.13 -30.26
N GLN A 18 -8.76 6.46 -31.54
CA GLN A 18 -8.84 7.84 -32.03
C GLN A 18 -10.24 8.43 -31.81
N GLU A 19 -11.27 7.62 -32.03
CA GLU A 19 -12.68 7.98 -31.82
C GLU A 19 -13.23 7.39 -30.52
N ASP A 20 -14.43 7.79 -30.09
CA ASP A 20 -15.09 7.17 -28.93
C ASP A 20 -15.52 5.73 -29.24
N PRO A 21 -14.99 4.71 -28.53
CA PRO A 21 -15.37 3.33 -28.79
C PRO A 21 -16.86 3.11 -28.60
N LEU A 22 -17.45 2.24 -29.42
CA LEU A 22 -18.85 1.86 -29.34
C LEU A 22 -18.98 0.48 -28.72
N ILE A 23 -19.78 0.38 -27.65
CA ILE A 23 -20.14 -0.87 -27.01
C ILE A 23 -21.37 -1.42 -27.72
N LEU A 24 -21.24 -2.63 -28.28
CA LEU A 24 -22.30 -3.32 -29.00
C LEU A 24 -22.94 -4.39 -28.11
N GLN A 25 -24.25 -4.32 -27.90
CA GLN A 25 -25.02 -5.32 -27.17
C GLN A 25 -26.28 -5.70 -27.96
N GLY A 26 -26.19 -6.76 -28.76
CA GLY A 26 -27.27 -7.13 -29.68
C GLY A 26 -27.51 -6.02 -30.71
N GLN A 27 -28.69 -5.41 -30.70
CA GLN A 27 -29.05 -4.28 -31.56
C GLN A 27 -28.73 -2.91 -30.95
N HIS A 28 -28.28 -2.87 -29.70
CA HIS A 28 -27.99 -1.61 -29.01
C HIS A 28 -26.54 -1.19 -29.20
N MET A 29 -26.33 0.12 -29.37
CA MET A 29 -25.02 0.74 -29.50
C MET A 29 -24.88 1.83 -28.45
N TYR A 30 -23.87 1.72 -27.59
CA TYR A 30 -23.63 2.67 -26.51
C TYR A 30 -22.22 3.26 -26.59
N PRO A 31 -22.07 4.60 -26.64
CA PRO A 31 -20.77 5.24 -26.57
C PRO A 31 -20.05 4.95 -25.25
N TRP A 32 -18.74 4.65 -25.33
CA TRP A 32 -17.90 4.41 -24.15
C TRP A 32 -17.91 5.61 -23.20
N ASN A 33 -17.89 6.84 -23.72
CA ASN A 33 -17.84 8.04 -22.89
C ASN A 33 -18.99 8.11 -21.86
N ARG A 34 -20.19 7.66 -22.21
CA ARG A 34 -21.36 7.67 -21.31
C ARG A 34 -21.15 6.69 -20.17
N LEU A 35 -20.67 5.49 -20.48
CA LEU A 35 -20.37 4.48 -19.47
C LEU A 35 -19.22 4.93 -18.56
N GLY A 36 -18.19 5.55 -19.13
CA GLY A 36 -17.07 6.13 -18.39
C GLY A 36 -17.49 7.23 -17.41
N TRP A 37 -18.36 8.15 -17.83
CA TRP A 37 -18.90 9.19 -16.95
C TRP A 37 -19.81 8.63 -15.86
N ALA A 38 -20.65 7.65 -16.18
CA ALA A 38 -21.48 6.97 -15.19
C ALA A 38 -20.61 6.29 -14.12
N SER A 39 -19.53 5.60 -14.53
CA SER A 39 -18.60 4.98 -13.58
C SER A 39 -17.87 6.01 -12.71
N SER A 40 -17.42 7.10 -13.33
CA SER A 40 -16.77 8.21 -12.60
C SER A 40 -17.70 8.88 -11.60
N TRP A 41 -18.99 8.99 -11.90
CA TRP A 41 -19.99 9.49 -10.97
C TRP A 41 -20.21 8.52 -9.81
N LEU A 42 -20.34 7.21 -10.08
CA LEU A 42 -20.45 6.19 -9.02
C LEU A 42 -19.25 6.23 -8.08
N ARG A 43 -18.04 6.40 -8.61
CA ARG A 43 -16.81 6.52 -7.80
C ARG A 43 -16.82 7.75 -6.90
N ARG A 44 -17.12 8.93 -7.46
CA ARG A 44 -17.07 10.21 -6.74
C ARG A 44 -18.08 10.30 -5.60
N ASN A 45 -19.17 9.55 -5.70
CA ASN A 45 -20.22 9.49 -4.67
C ASN A 45 -20.10 8.25 -3.76
N GLY A 46 -18.99 7.49 -3.83
CA GLY A 46 -18.74 6.34 -2.95
C GLY A 46 -19.52 5.06 -3.30
N TYR A 47 -20.34 5.07 -4.35
CA TYR A 47 -21.20 3.95 -4.73
C TYR A 47 -20.48 2.79 -5.42
N LEU A 48 -19.28 3.03 -5.96
CA LEU A 48 -18.55 2.05 -6.76
C LEU A 48 -18.17 0.77 -5.99
N ARG A 49 -18.16 0.82 -4.65
CA ARG A 49 -17.85 -0.33 -3.77
C ARG A 49 -19.09 -1.04 -3.21
N LEU A 50 -20.29 -0.58 -3.58
CA LEU A 50 -21.53 -1.23 -3.17
C LEU A 50 -21.67 -2.61 -3.81
N ALA A 51 -22.19 -3.59 -3.05
CA ALA A 51 -22.31 -4.98 -3.50
C ALA A 51 -23.17 -5.15 -4.75
N GLN A 52 -24.09 -4.21 -5.02
CA GLN A 52 -24.96 -4.21 -6.19
C GLN A 52 -24.26 -3.74 -7.47
N ILE A 53 -23.12 -3.04 -7.35
CA ILE A 53 -22.38 -2.52 -8.50
C ILE A 53 -21.36 -3.56 -8.96
N PRO A 54 -21.37 -3.97 -10.25
CA PRO A 54 -20.37 -4.91 -10.76
C PRO A 54 -18.95 -4.36 -10.61
N ASN A 55 -18.02 -5.17 -10.09
CA ASN A 55 -16.62 -4.78 -9.90
C ASN A 55 -15.94 -4.32 -11.21
N GLN A 56 -16.42 -4.79 -12.36
CA GLN A 56 -15.97 -4.37 -13.68
C GLN A 56 -16.15 -2.86 -13.93
N MET A 57 -17.07 -2.20 -13.24
CA MET A 57 -17.20 -0.73 -13.30
C MET A 57 -15.94 -0.02 -12.81
N GLN A 58 -15.16 -0.62 -11.90
CA GLN A 58 -13.87 -0.09 -11.49
C GLN A 58 -12.86 -0.06 -12.65
N ASN A 59 -12.91 -1.06 -13.54
CA ASN A 59 -12.07 -1.12 -14.73
C ASN A 59 -12.48 -0.04 -15.72
N VAL A 60 -13.79 0.10 -15.94
CA VAL A 60 -14.35 1.16 -16.78
C VAL A 60 -13.89 2.54 -16.30
N ASP A 61 -13.96 2.83 -15.00
CA ASP A 61 -13.49 4.11 -14.46
C ASP A 61 -11.98 4.29 -14.70
N THR A 62 -11.16 3.29 -14.38
CA THR A 62 -9.71 3.35 -14.60
C THR A 62 -9.34 3.57 -16.06
N ILE A 63 -9.89 2.78 -16.99
CA ILE A 63 -9.63 2.90 -18.43
C ILE A 63 -10.12 4.26 -18.94
N SER A 64 -11.28 4.73 -18.47
CA SER A 64 -11.80 6.06 -18.82
C SER A 64 -10.94 7.18 -18.27
N ASN A 65 -10.30 7.02 -17.11
CA ASN A 65 -9.34 8.00 -16.57
C ASN A 65 -8.07 8.06 -17.43
N ILE A 66 -7.52 6.90 -17.81
CA ILE A 66 -6.35 6.82 -18.70
C ILE A 66 -6.65 7.49 -20.05
N ARG A 67 -7.80 7.17 -20.67
CA ARG A 67 -8.21 7.80 -21.94
C ARG A 67 -8.42 9.31 -21.82
N ARG A 68 -9.08 9.76 -20.74
CA ARG A 68 -9.41 11.19 -20.55
C ARG A 68 -8.20 12.04 -20.18
N SER A 69 -7.20 11.48 -19.50
CA SER A 69 -6.06 12.27 -19.02
C SER A 69 -5.26 12.86 -20.18
N ARG A 70 -5.23 12.20 -21.35
CA ARG A 70 -4.47 12.58 -22.56
C ARG A 70 -2.96 12.80 -22.34
N CYS A 71 -2.48 12.73 -21.09
CA CYS A 71 -1.07 12.73 -20.71
C CYS A 71 -0.47 11.33 -20.88
N CYS A 72 0.85 11.27 -20.99
CA CYS A 72 1.57 10.01 -20.87
C CYS A 72 1.38 9.44 -19.46
N TRP A 73 1.57 8.13 -19.31
CA TRP A 73 1.69 7.51 -17.99
C TRP A 73 3.02 6.77 -17.92
N ARG A 74 3.76 6.92 -16.82
CA ARG A 74 4.88 6.01 -16.56
C ARG A 74 4.37 4.57 -16.45
N LEU A 75 5.19 3.62 -16.85
CA LEU A 75 4.83 2.20 -16.82
C LEU A 75 4.44 1.72 -15.41
N ASP A 76 5.15 2.16 -14.37
CA ASP A 76 4.85 1.82 -12.98
C ASP A 76 3.46 2.29 -12.52
N ALA A 77 3.08 3.50 -12.90
CA ALA A 77 1.76 4.07 -12.65
C ALA A 77 0.66 3.26 -13.34
N LEU A 78 0.87 2.85 -14.60
CA LEU A 78 -0.07 1.98 -15.32
C LEU A 78 -0.20 0.60 -14.64
N LEU A 79 0.92 -0.01 -14.25
CA LEU A 79 0.94 -1.31 -13.59
C LEU A 79 0.17 -1.27 -12.27
N VAL A 80 0.38 -0.25 -11.43
CA VAL A 80 -0.35 -0.11 -10.16
C VAL A 80 -1.84 0.18 -10.39
N ALA A 81 -2.17 1.05 -11.35
CA ALA A 81 -3.56 1.42 -11.64
C ALA A 81 -4.41 0.23 -12.14
N THR A 82 -3.79 -0.74 -12.81
CA THR A 82 -4.51 -1.75 -13.61
C THR A 82 -4.33 -3.19 -13.13
N SER A 83 -3.20 -3.54 -12.49
CA SER A 83 -2.83 -4.94 -12.22
C SER A 83 -3.78 -5.72 -11.31
N ILE A 84 -4.50 -5.06 -10.39
CA ILE A 84 -5.47 -5.77 -9.53
C ILE A 84 -6.76 -6.08 -10.29
N LYS A 85 -7.17 -5.16 -11.16
CA LYS A 85 -8.55 -5.13 -11.68
C LYS A 85 -8.68 -5.70 -13.09
N CYS A 86 -7.62 -5.58 -13.89
CA CYS A 86 -7.55 -6.12 -15.24
C CYS A 86 -6.73 -7.41 -15.21
N HIS A 87 -7.22 -8.46 -15.87
CA HIS A 87 -6.74 -9.82 -15.85
C HIS A 87 -6.14 -10.23 -17.19
N ALA A 88 -5.24 -11.21 -17.13
CA ALA A 88 -4.63 -11.79 -18.31
C ALA A 88 -4.60 -13.32 -18.22
N THR A 89 -4.64 -13.99 -19.37
CA THR A 89 -4.42 -15.45 -19.40
C THR A 89 -2.93 -15.71 -19.29
N ASP A 90 -2.13 -15.06 -20.14
CA ASP A 90 -0.68 -15.00 -20.00
C ASP A 90 -0.31 -13.86 -19.03
N GLN A 91 0.38 -14.18 -17.93
CA GLN A 91 0.71 -13.16 -16.93
C GLN A 91 1.77 -12.16 -17.41
N ARG A 92 2.46 -12.40 -18.54
CA ARG A 92 3.37 -11.41 -19.16
C ARG A 92 2.61 -10.24 -19.78
N ASP A 93 1.37 -10.49 -20.23
CA ASP A 93 0.49 -9.46 -20.80
C ASP A 93 0.09 -8.40 -19.77
N LYS A 94 0.27 -8.68 -18.47
CA LYS A 94 0.13 -7.67 -17.41
C LYS A 94 1.08 -6.48 -17.62
N VAL A 95 2.21 -6.70 -18.30
CA VAL A 95 3.16 -5.68 -18.73
C VAL A 95 2.94 -5.32 -20.19
N TYR A 96 2.95 -6.32 -21.10
CA TYR A 96 3.02 -6.06 -22.54
C TYR A 96 1.80 -5.31 -23.09
N ALA A 97 0.61 -5.57 -22.54
CA ALA A 97 -0.61 -4.86 -22.90
C ALA A 97 -0.64 -3.41 -22.42
N LEU A 98 0.36 -2.93 -21.66
CA LEU A 98 0.46 -1.54 -21.21
C LEU A 98 1.53 -0.74 -21.97
N LEU A 99 2.44 -1.42 -22.68
CA LEU A 99 3.60 -0.77 -23.30
C LEU A 99 3.24 0.30 -24.34
N GLY A 100 2.18 0.11 -25.13
CA GLY A 100 1.72 1.12 -26.09
C GLY A 100 1.13 2.38 -25.45
N LEU A 101 0.87 2.36 -24.14
CA LEU A 101 0.39 3.51 -23.35
C LEU A 101 1.50 4.17 -22.54
N ALA A 102 2.61 3.45 -22.33
CA ALA A 102 3.71 3.86 -21.46
C ALA A 102 4.47 5.04 -22.07
N ALA A 103 4.84 6.02 -21.25
CA ALA A 103 5.57 7.22 -21.65
C ALA A 103 6.91 6.88 -22.31
N GLU A 104 7.52 5.79 -21.84
CA GLU A 104 8.83 5.27 -22.23
C GLU A 104 8.82 4.66 -23.63
N ASN A 105 7.64 4.34 -24.16
CA ASN A 105 7.46 3.60 -25.41
C ASN A 105 6.72 4.40 -26.49
N LYS A 106 6.71 5.74 -26.38
CA LYS A 106 6.10 6.61 -27.39
C LYS A 106 6.84 6.59 -28.73
N ASP A 107 8.15 6.38 -28.71
CA ASP A 107 8.97 6.28 -29.90
C ASP A 107 9.46 4.85 -30.08
N MET A 108 8.88 4.16 -31.06
CA MET A 108 9.21 2.76 -31.38
C MET A 108 10.67 2.58 -31.84
N SER A 109 11.37 3.66 -32.21
CA SER A 109 12.77 3.59 -32.65
C SER A 109 13.78 3.53 -31.50
N SER A 110 13.36 3.82 -30.26
CA SER A 110 14.21 3.87 -29.06
C SER A 110 13.71 3.02 -27.90
N GLN A 111 12.87 2.01 -28.18
CA GLN A 111 12.33 1.12 -27.15
C GLN A 111 13.46 0.41 -26.37
N PRO A 112 13.49 0.52 -25.03
CA PRO A 112 14.46 -0.19 -24.21
C PRO A 112 14.31 -1.72 -24.35
N ASP A 113 15.42 -2.43 -24.43
CA ASP A 113 15.45 -3.89 -24.58
C ASP A 113 14.67 -4.59 -23.46
N GLU A 114 14.71 -4.07 -22.23
CA GLU A 114 13.96 -4.56 -21.07
C GLU A 114 12.44 -4.55 -21.29
N LEU A 115 11.94 -3.61 -22.09
CA LEU A 115 10.54 -3.43 -22.37
C LEU A 115 10.09 -4.11 -23.67
N CYS A 116 10.99 -4.65 -24.48
CA CYS A 116 10.62 -5.40 -25.68
C CYS A 116 9.83 -6.67 -25.32
N PRO A 117 8.62 -6.90 -25.88
CA PRO A 117 7.88 -8.14 -25.68
C PRO A 117 8.68 -9.36 -26.10
N ASN A 118 8.87 -10.31 -25.19
CA ASN A 118 9.56 -11.56 -25.45
C ASN A 118 8.85 -12.71 -24.71
N TYR A 119 8.06 -13.49 -25.46
CA TYR A 119 7.31 -14.64 -24.94
C TYR A 119 8.16 -15.92 -24.82
N GLU A 120 9.47 -15.86 -25.10
CA GLU A 120 10.40 -16.94 -24.74
C GLU A 120 10.83 -16.85 -23.27
N LEU A 121 10.77 -15.64 -22.68
CA LEU A 121 11.03 -15.42 -21.26
C LEU A 121 9.85 -15.89 -20.40
N ASP A 122 10.14 -16.44 -19.23
CA ASP A 122 9.10 -16.71 -18.23
C ASP A 122 8.63 -15.42 -17.52
N VAL A 123 7.55 -15.53 -16.75
CA VAL A 123 6.96 -14.41 -16.00
C VAL A 123 7.98 -13.79 -15.02
N THR A 124 8.81 -14.62 -14.39
CA THR A 124 9.81 -14.18 -13.41
C THR A 124 10.83 -13.25 -14.04
N HIS A 125 11.38 -13.64 -15.19
CA HIS A 125 12.37 -12.84 -15.92
C HIS A 125 11.75 -11.55 -16.45
N VAL A 126 10.52 -11.60 -16.97
CA VAL A 126 9.81 -10.40 -17.45
C VAL A 126 9.56 -9.42 -16.30
N TYR A 127 9.10 -9.88 -15.14
CA TYR A 127 8.82 -8.98 -14.03
C TYR A 127 10.10 -8.41 -13.41
N THR A 128 11.13 -9.23 -13.28
CA THR A 128 12.44 -8.80 -12.74
C THR A 128 13.07 -7.73 -13.63
N ARG A 129 13.15 -7.95 -14.95
CA ARG A 129 13.78 -6.99 -15.87
C ARG A 129 13.02 -5.67 -15.95
N VAL A 130 11.69 -5.70 -15.95
CA VAL A 130 10.85 -4.49 -15.96
C VAL A 130 11.01 -3.70 -14.67
N THR A 131 11.08 -4.40 -13.53
CA THR A 131 11.30 -3.75 -12.23
C THR A 131 12.67 -3.08 -12.18
N LEU A 132 13.73 -3.76 -12.63
CA LEU A 132 15.07 -3.18 -12.73
C LEU A 132 15.11 -1.95 -13.65
N PHE A 133 14.42 -2.01 -14.79
CA PHE A 133 14.25 -0.87 -15.67
C PHE A 133 13.61 0.32 -14.94
N CYS A 134 12.46 0.13 -14.29
CA CYS A 134 11.78 1.20 -13.55
C CYS A 134 12.68 1.80 -12.45
N LEU A 135 13.39 0.97 -11.68
CA LEU A 135 14.31 1.42 -10.64
C LEU A 135 15.46 2.27 -11.22
N ARG A 136 16.01 1.87 -12.36
CA ARG A 136 17.13 2.56 -13.02
C ARG A 136 16.68 3.85 -13.68
N GLU A 137 15.54 3.83 -14.35
CA GLU A 137 15.03 4.97 -15.13
C GLU A 137 14.45 6.04 -14.21
N TYR A 138 13.58 5.64 -13.28
CA TYR A 138 12.83 6.60 -12.47
C TYR A 138 13.58 7.03 -11.21
N LYS A 139 14.59 6.27 -10.79
CA LYS A 139 15.35 6.52 -9.55
C LYS A 139 14.45 6.60 -8.29
N GLU A 140 13.38 5.83 -8.29
CA GLU A 140 12.38 5.71 -7.23
C GLU A 140 12.12 4.22 -6.94
N LEU A 141 11.76 3.87 -5.70
CA LEU A 141 11.37 2.53 -5.25
C LEU A 141 9.85 2.38 -5.08
N SER A 142 9.05 3.36 -5.49
CA SER A 142 7.58 3.28 -5.46
C SER A 142 7.03 2.05 -6.23
N ILE A 143 7.78 1.54 -7.21
CA ILE A 143 7.49 0.28 -7.90
C ILE A 143 7.51 -0.94 -6.96
N LEU A 144 8.32 -0.93 -5.89
CA LEU A 144 8.47 -2.03 -4.92
C LEU A 144 7.28 -2.16 -3.96
N THR A 145 6.33 -1.23 -3.97
CA THR A 145 5.18 -1.23 -3.05
C THR A 145 4.24 -2.42 -3.19
N ARG A 146 4.39 -3.19 -4.27
CA ARG A 146 3.69 -4.46 -4.51
C ARG A 146 4.63 -5.64 -4.73
N ALA A 147 5.84 -5.54 -4.18
CA ALA A 147 6.82 -6.62 -4.11
C ALA A 147 6.17 -7.93 -3.64
N MET A 148 6.72 -9.06 -4.09
CA MET A 148 6.24 -10.38 -3.72
C MET A 148 6.31 -10.64 -2.21
N GLY A 149 7.26 -10.01 -1.52
CA GLY A 149 7.41 -10.13 -0.08
C GLY A 149 8.05 -11.46 0.31
N VAL A 150 7.61 -11.99 1.46
CA VAL A 150 8.10 -13.26 2.01
C VAL A 150 7.06 -14.37 1.89
N SER A 151 7.52 -15.62 1.80
CA SER A 151 6.66 -16.81 1.88
C SER A 151 5.76 -16.73 3.12
N SER A 152 4.47 -17.05 2.95
CA SER A 152 3.38 -16.92 3.94
C SER A 152 2.77 -15.51 4.11
N ASP A 153 3.00 -14.59 3.17
CA ASP A 153 2.25 -13.33 3.10
C ASP A 153 0.87 -13.55 2.44
N ALA A 154 -0.20 -12.99 3.01
CA ALA A 154 -1.55 -13.12 2.47
C ALA A 154 -1.64 -12.67 1.00
N SER A 155 -0.86 -11.67 0.60
CA SER A 155 -0.81 -11.19 -0.77
C SER A 155 -0.31 -12.25 -1.76
N GLN A 156 0.45 -13.25 -1.33
CA GLN A 156 0.85 -14.39 -2.15
C GLN A 156 -0.25 -15.43 -2.25
N ASP A 157 -0.96 -15.72 -1.15
CA ASP A 157 -2.07 -16.69 -1.11
C ASP A 157 -3.28 -16.22 -1.90
N GLN A 158 -3.44 -14.91 -2.01
CA GLN A 158 -4.43 -14.29 -2.87
C GLN A 158 -4.05 -14.28 -4.35
N ARG A 159 -2.88 -14.78 -4.77
CA ARG A 159 -2.52 -14.86 -6.20
C ARG A 159 -3.08 -16.12 -6.84
N LYS A 160 -3.64 -15.92 -8.03
CA LYS A 160 -4.13 -17.01 -8.88
C LYS A 160 -2.99 -17.89 -9.40
N TYR A 161 -1.82 -17.28 -9.64
CA TYR A 161 -0.64 -17.96 -10.14
C TYR A 161 0.48 -17.91 -9.11
N LYS A 162 0.97 -19.09 -8.71
CA LYS A 162 2.11 -19.24 -7.82
C LYS A 162 3.39 -19.28 -8.65
N VAL A 163 4.06 -18.14 -8.78
CA VAL A 163 5.34 -18.02 -9.48
C VAL A 163 6.46 -18.41 -8.51
N GLY A 164 7.12 -19.53 -8.76
CA GLY A 164 7.95 -20.22 -7.76
C GLY A 164 9.34 -19.61 -7.46
N LEU A 165 9.79 -18.58 -8.17
CA LEU A 165 11.18 -18.09 -8.11
C LEU A 165 11.35 -16.58 -8.27
N LEU A 166 10.30 -15.80 -8.00
CA LEU A 166 10.42 -14.34 -8.06
C LEU A 166 11.35 -13.86 -6.92
N PRO A 167 12.26 -12.90 -7.14
CA PRO A 167 12.99 -12.28 -6.03
C PRO A 167 12.02 -11.56 -5.08
N SER A 168 12.31 -11.51 -3.77
CA SER A 168 11.34 -11.00 -2.78
C SER A 168 10.96 -9.52 -3.00
N TRP A 169 11.87 -8.74 -3.57
CA TRP A 169 11.70 -7.32 -3.89
C TRP A 169 10.95 -7.08 -5.21
N VAL A 170 10.86 -8.07 -6.10
CA VAL A 170 10.21 -7.90 -7.40
C VAL A 170 8.69 -7.91 -7.22
N PRO A 171 7.96 -6.92 -7.74
CA PRO A 171 6.51 -6.90 -7.74
C PRO A 171 5.88 -8.09 -8.44
N ASN A 172 4.85 -8.64 -7.79
CA ASN A 172 4.02 -9.66 -8.42
C ASN A 172 2.76 -9.01 -9.00
N TRP A 173 2.73 -8.83 -10.32
CA TRP A 173 1.56 -8.31 -11.05
C TRP A 173 0.57 -9.39 -11.47
N CYS A 174 0.78 -10.66 -11.08
CA CYS A 174 -0.16 -11.73 -11.40
C CYS A 174 -1.54 -11.46 -10.80
N ASP A 175 -2.56 -12.01 -11.47
CA ASP A 175 -3.95 -11.89 -11.08
C ASP A 175 -4.23 -12.37 -9.65
N PHE A 176 -5.18 -11.69 -9.02
CA PHE A 176 -5.71 -12.06 -7.71
C PHE A 176 -6.87 -13.04 -7.84
N THR A 177 -7.05 -13.88 -6.82
CA THR A 177 -8.24 -14.73 -6.61
C THR A 177 -9.33 -14.02 -5.81
N VAL A 178 -8.99 -12.89 -5.19
CA VAL A 178 -9.89 -12.06 -4.37
C VAL A 178 -10.26 -10.76 -5.09
N VAL A 179 -11.29 -10.08 -4.58
CA VAL A 179 -11.69 -8.76 -5.06
C VAL A 179 -10.76 -7.68 -4.50
N GLU A 180 -10.66 -6.53 -5.18
CA GLU A 180 -9.69 -5.46 -4.84
C GLU A 180 -9.76 -4.99 -3.39
N ARG A 181 -10.96 -4.93 -2.78
CA ARG A 181 -11.11 -4.45 -1.40
C ARG A 181 -10.43 -5.35 -0.37
N ASP A 182 -10.17 -6.61 -0.72
CA ASP A 182 -9.51 -7.59 0.14
C ASP A 182 -7.99 -7.63 -0.10
N VAL A 183 -7.47 -6.77 -0.98
CA VAL A 183 -6.05 -6.64 -1.28
C VAL A 183 -5.46 -5.48 -0.50
N ALA A 184 -4.29 -5.69 0.12
CA ALA A 184 -3.58 -4.64 0.85
C ALA A 184 -3.41 -3.38 -0.02
N LYS A 185 -3.81 -2.23 0.52
CA LYS A 185 -3.59 -0.93 -0.11
C LYS A 185 -2.14 -0.52 0.06
N SER A 186 -1.54 -0.04 -1.02
CA SER A 186 -0.21 0.56 -0.94
C SER A 186 -0.27 1.93 -0.26
N PHE A 187 0.82 2.32 0.39
CA PHE A 187 1.04 3.68 0.88
C PHE A 187 1.39 4.68 -0.23
N SER A 188 1.68 4.19 -1.44
CA SER A 188 1.86 5.02 -2.64
C SER A 188 0.52 5.47 -3.23
N TRP A 189 0.57 6.54 -4.02
CA TRP A 189 -0.54 7.04 -4.80
C TRP A 189 -0.11 7.41 -6.22
N LEU A 190 -1.11 7.61 -7.08
CA LEU A 190 -0.90 8.08 -8.44
C LEU A 190 -0.94 9.61 -8.44
N SER A 191 0.13 10.24 -8.93
CA SER A 191 0.17 11.67 -9.17
C SER A 191 -0.24 11.98 -10.59
N HIS A 192 -1.21 12.87 -10.75
CA HIS A 192 -1.66 13.40 -12.04
C HIS A 192 -1.26 14.87 -12.15
N PRO A 193 -0.05 15.19 -12.64
CA PRO A 193 0.33 16.58 -12.83
C PRO A 193 -0.57 17.25 -13.89
N ASN A 194 -0.78 18.55 -13.76
CA ASN A 194 -1.60 19.34 -14.68
C ASN A 194 -1.03 19.26 -16.12
N ASN A 195 -1.68 18.46 -16.97
CA ASN A 195 -1.63 18.32 -18.44
C ASN A 195 -0.27 18.29 -19.20
N ALA A 196 0.88 18.62 -18.61
CA ALA A 196 2.17 18.68 -19.30
C ALA A 196 3.10 17.49 -18.95
N ASN A 197 2.95 16.90 -17.77
CA ASN A 197 3.82 15.83 -17.28
C ASN A 197 3.10 14.47 -17.29
N ALA A 198 3.87 13.39 -17.34
CA ALA A 198 3.33 12.04 -17.25
C ALA A 198 2.69 11.80 -15.87
N ALA A 199 1.63 10.99 -15.83
CA ALA A 199 1.16 10.44 -14.56
C ALA A 199 2.24 9.54 -13.95
N THR A 200 2.53 9.72 -12.67
CA THR A 200 3.62 9.02 -11.97
C THR A 200 3.12 8.27 -10.75
N LEU A 201 3.91 7.31 -10.28
CA LEU A 201 3.70 6.61 -9.03
C LEU A 201 4.67 7.16 -7.98
N GLY A 202 4.18 7.50 -6.80
CA GLY A 202 5.04 8.01 -5.72
C GLY A 202 4.32 7.96 -4.38
N PHE A 203 4.89 8.61 -3.38
CA PHE A 203 4.31 8.70 -2.05
C PHE A 203 3.71 10.09 -1.79
N PRO A 204 2.82 10.21 -0.80
CA PRO A 204 2.39 11.50 -0.30
C PRO A 204 3.56 12.43 0.05
N GLU A 205 3.41 13.73 -0.22
CA GLU A 205 4.49 14.70 -0.02
C GLU A 205 4.99 14.78 1.44
N HIS A 206 4.14 14.41 2.41
CA HIS A 206 4.49 14.39 3.82
C HIS A 206 5.28 13.13 4.24
N TYR A 207 5.35 12.11 3.38
CA TYR A 207 6.20 10.94 3.57
C TYR A 207 7.60 11.21 3.04
N LYS A 208 8.54 11.45 3.96
CA LYS A 208 9.92 11.83 3.69
C LYS A 208 10.90 11.00 4.51
N ALA A 209 10.71 9.68 4.58
CA ALA A 209 11.57 8.79 5.37
C ALA A 209 13.07 8.96 5.04
N SER A 210 13.41 9.06 3.74
CA SER A 210 14.78 9.30 3.27
C SER A 210 15.19 10.79 3.24
N PHE A 211 14.33 11.69 3.72
CA PHE A 211 14.52 13.15 3.72
C PHE A 211 14.94 13.74 2.35
N GLY A 212 14.47 13.13 1.25
CA GLY A 212 14.77 13.55 -0.11
C GLY A 212 16.18 13.19 -0.60
N LEU A 213 16.92 12.34 0.13
CA LEU A 213 18.16 11.79 -0.38
C LEU A 213 17.90 10.91 -1.61
N PRO A 214 18.73 10.99 -2.66
CA PRO A 214 18.53 10.20 -3.86
C PRO A 214 18.78 8.71 -3.60
N ILE A 215 18.13 7.86 -4.39
CA ILE A 215 18.43 6.43 -4.41
C ILE A 215 19.90 6.19 -4.79
N ARG A 216 20.53 5.22 -4.11
CA ARG A 216 21.87 4.73 -4.47
C ARG A 216 21.77 3.26 -4.82
N LEU A 217 21.72 2.98 -6.13
CA LEU A 217 21.73 1.63 -6.69
C LEU A 217 23.18 1.21 -6.97
N PHE A 218 23.49 -0.05 -6.70
CA PHE A 218 24.78 -0.66 -7.02
C PHE A 218 24.60 -1.77 -8.05
N GLU A 219 25.59 -1.95 -8.91
CA GLU A 219 25.56 -3.04 -9.88
C GLU A 219 25.64 -4.40 -9.18
N SER A 220 24.88 -5.35 -9.74
CA SER A 220 24.89 -6.75 -9.36
C SER A 220 25.04 -7.60 -10.64
N PRO A 221 25.95 -8.59 -10.65
CA PRO A 221 26.05 -9.54 -11.76
C PRO A 221 24.83 -10.47 -11.84
N ASP A 222 24.10 -10.62 -10.73
CA ASP A 222 22.91 -11.44 -10.62
C ASP A 222 21.68 -10.53 -10.55
N GLN A 223 20.82 -10.59 -11.56
CA GLN A 223 19.60 -9.78 -11.65
C GLN A 223 18.56 -10.14 -10.59
N SER A 224 18.69 -11.28 -9.90
CA SER A 224 17.84 -11.60 -8.75
C SER A 224 18.25 -10.83 -7.48
N VAL A 225 19.44 -10.24 -7.45
CA VAL A 225 19.96 -9.49 -6.30
C VAL A 225 19.88 -7.99 -6.56
N LEU A 226 19.04 -7.29 -5.81
CA LEU A 226 18.97 -5.83 -5.83
C LEU A 226 19.86 -5.27 -4.73
N ARG A 227 20.85 -4.45 -5.12
CA ARG A 227 21.81 -3.84 -4.19
C ARG A 227 21.56 -2.35 -4.07
N LEU A 228 21.28 -1.89 -2.87
CA LEU A 228 20.91 -0.49 -2.60
C LEU A 228 21.40 -0.02 -1.24
N SER A 229 21.48 1.29 -1.05
CA SER A 229 21.87 1.88 0.23
C SER A 229 20.68 2.06 1.19
N GLY A 230 20.86 1.71 2.45
CA GLY A 230 19.85 1.98 3.48
C GLY A 230 20.41 2.15 4.89
N LEU A 231 19.52 2.57 5.79
CA LEU A 231 19.77 2.82 7.20
C LEU A 231 18.92 1.87 8.05
N LYS A 232 19.56 0.99 8.84
CA LYS A 232 18.86 0.17 9.83
C LYS A 232 18.35 1.03 10.99
N ALA A 233 17.11 1.49 10.90
CA ALA A 233 16.55 2.47 11.83
C ALA A 233 16.06 1.86 13.15
N ASP A 234 15.51 0.64 13.09
CA ASP A 234 14.94 -0.07 14.23
C ASP A 234 14.77 -1.57 13.99
N ILE A 235 14.28 -2.29 15.00
CA ILE A 235 13.93 -3.71 14.94
C ILE A 235 12.47 -3.87 15.38
N VAL A 236 11.70 -4.66 14.64
CA VAL A 236 10.34 -5.06 15.01
C VAL A 236 10.40 -5.88 16.30
N PHE A 237 9.81 -5.36 17.36
CA PHE A 237 9.80 -6.00 18.68
C PHE A 237 8.54 -6.86 18.87
N SER A 238 7.37 -6.32 18.50
CA SER A 238 6.09 -7.00 18.61
C SER A 238 5.23 -6.75 17.36
N VAL A 239 4.37 -7.71 17.06
CA VAL A 239 3.39 -7.62 15.96
C VAL A 239 2.02 -8.01 16.48
N THR A 240 0.98 -7.28 16.08
CA THR A 240 -0.42 -7.60 16.39
C THR A 240 -1.22 -7.64 15.09
N PRO A 241 -1.86 -8.78 14.73
CA PRO A 241 -2.70 -8.88 13.54
C PRO A 241 -4.04 -8.17 13.73
N PHE A 242 -4.64 -7.72 12.61
CA PHE A 242 -5.98 -7.12 12.59
C PHE A 242 -7.12 -8.14 12.30
N ASP A 243 -6.80 -9.43 12.18
CA ASP A 243 -7.76 -10.46 11.79
C ASP A 243 -8.87 -10.66 12.83
N ASP A 244 -10.12 -10.42 12.43
CA ASP A 244 -11.33 -11.04 12.98
C ASP A 244 -11.62 -12.33 12.19
N LYS A 245 -10.83 -13.39 12.36
CA LYS A 245 -11.36 -14.72 12.00
C LYS A 245 -12.46 -15.04 13.00
N PRO A 246 -13.73 -15.21 12.59
CA PRO A 246 -14.75 -15.61 13.55
C PRO A 246 -14.32 -16.97 14.13
N PRO A 247 -14.19 -17.11 15.47
CA PRO A 247 -14.07 -18.44 16.04
C PRO A 247 -15.32 -19.23 15.65
N SER A 248 -15.15 -20.50 15.33
CA SER A 248 -16.21 -21.43 14.94
C SER A 248 -17.23 -21.72 16.07
N SER A 249 -17.29 -20.90 17.12
CA SER A 249 -18.14 -21.08 18.30
C SER A 249 -19.10 -19.91 18.49
N ARG A 250 -20.39 -20.23 18.44
CA ARG A 250 -21.54 -19.35 18.73
C ARG A 250 -21.41 -18.68 20.12
N GLY A 251 -21.74 -17.38 20.21
CA GLY A 251 -22.53 -16.88 21.35
C GLY A 251 -21.95 -15.82 22.30
N HIS A 252 -20.76 -15.25 22.07
CA HIS A 252 -20.28 -14.13 22.90
C HIS A 252 -20.03 -12.88 22.05
N ALA A 253 -20.32 -11.70 22.61
CA ALA A 253 -20.05 -10.40 21.99
C ALA A 253 -18.61 -10.39 21.48
N HIS A 254 -18.43 -10.27 20.16
CA HIS A 254 -17.12 -10.39 19.54
C HIS A 254 -16.33 -9.11 19.85
N GLU A 255 -15.23 -9.26 20.58
CA GLU A 255 -14.28 -8.18 20.78
C GLU A 255 -13.72 -7.76 19.42
N SER A 256 -13.85 -6.48 19.04
CA SER A 256 -13.34 -6.01 17.75
C SER A 256 -11.81 -6.15 17.66
N ALA A 257 -11.28 -6.35 16.46
CA ALA A 257 -9.83 -6.37 16.23
C ALA A 257 -9.11 -5.14 16.80
N PHE A 258 -9.73 -3.97 16.72
CA PHE A 258 -9.18 -2.72 17.26
C PHE A 258 -9.19 -2.69 18.79
N LEU A 259 -10.16 -3.30 19.47
CA LEU A 259 -10.12 -3.42 20.93
C LEU A 259 -9.00 -4.39 21.38
N ARG A 260 -8.84 -5.52 20.69
CA ARG A 260 -7.71 -6.45 20.95
C ARG A 260 -6.37 -5.74 20.74
N LEU A 261 -6.26 -4.98 19.66
CA LEU A 261 -5.08 -4.17 19.37
C LEU A 261 -4.82 -3.15 20.47
N TRP A 262 -5.84 -2.38 20.87
CA TRP A 262 -5.72 -1.40 21.95
C TRP A 262 -5.15 -2.04 23.21
N LYS A 263 -5.77 -3.13 23.70
CA LYS A 263 -5.30 -3.88 24.88
C LYS A 263 -3.86 -4.38 24.72
N ALA A 264 -3.54 -4.97 23.57
CA ALA A 264 -2.20 -5.48 23.29
C ALA A 264 -1.15 -4.36 23.24
N THR A 265 -1.55 -3.15 22.85
CA THR A 265 -0.64 -2.01 22.76
C THR A 265 -0.44 -1.26 24.07
N LEU A 266 -1.43 -1.29 24.98
CA LEU A 266 -1.34 -0.63 26.30
C LEU A 266 -0.14 -1.12 27.13
N SER A 267 0.26 -2.38 27.00
CA SER A 267 1.45 -2.91 27.68
C SER A 267 2.76 -2.26 27.22
N PHE A 268 2.75 -1.54 26.09
CA PHE A 268 3.89 -0.78 25.57
C PHE A 268 3.79 0.72 25.85
N LEU A 269 2.84 1.18 26.68
CA LEU A 269 2.77 2.57 27.13
C LEU A 269 4.02 2.87 28.00
N PRO A 270 4.91 3.77 27.56
CA PRO A 270 6.10 4.10 28.34
C PRO A 270 5.73 4.94 29.57
N GLU A 271 6.31 4.64 30.75
CA GLU A 271 6.04 5.37 32.01
C GLU A 271 6.25 6.90 31.90
N LYS A 272 7.17 7.33 31.03
CA LYS A 272 7.56 8.75 30.88
C LYS A 272 6.85 9.47 29.72
N ARG A 273 6.03 8.78 28.94
CA ARG A 273 5.40 9.35 27.75
C ARG A 273 4.00 9.85 28.09
N ALA A 274 3.67 11.07 27.66
CA ALA A 274 2.33 11.59 27.80
C ALA A 274 1.31 10.68 27.08
N LEU A 275 0.20 10.38 27.74
CA LEU A 275 -0.85 9.54 27.20
C LEU A 275 -1.43 10.12 25.90
N THR A 276 -1.53 11.45 25.81
CA THR A 276 -1.93 12.18 24.59
C THR A 276 -1.05 11.83 23.38
N ASP A 277 0.27 11.88 23.54
CA ASP A 277 1.22 11.60 22.45
C ASP A 277 1.18 10.13 22.04
N TRP A 278 0.94 9.25 23.01
CA TRP A 278 0.78 7.83 22.76
C TRP A 278 -0.49 7.53 21.97
N ILE A 279 -1.64 8.10 22.37
CA ILE A 279 -2.92 8.01 21.62
C ILE A 279 -2.73 8.56 20.21
N ALA A 280 -2.10 9.73 20.06
CA ALA A 280 -1.84 10.32 18.75
C ALA A 280 -0.96 9.41 17.88
N SER A 281 0.07 8.77 18.45
CA SER A 281 0.91 7.81 17.72
C SER A 281 0.12 6.59 17.26
N TRP A 282 -0.77 6.09 18.11
CA TRP A 282 -1.61 4.94 17.79
C TRP A 282 -2.60 5.26 16.67
N VAL A 283 -3.27 6.41 16.74
CA VAL A 283 -4.21 6.89 15.70
C VAL A 283 -3.48 7.12 14.38
N LYS A 284 -2.30 7.77 14.41
CA LYS A 284 -1.48 7.98 13.22
C LYS A 284 -0.97 6.67 12.63
N ALA A 285 -0.54 5.71 13.46
CA ALA A 285 -0.08 4.40 13.00
C ALA A 285 -1.21 3.63 12.30
N THR A 286 -2.38 3.50 12.92
CA THR A 286 -3.53 2.76 12.37
C THR A 286 -4.14 3.39 11.11
N THR A 287 -3.90 4.68 10.88
CA THR A 287 -4.33 5.40 9.67
C THR A 287 -3.19 5.68 8.71
N ALA A 288 -1.98 5.22 9.01
CA ALA A 288 -0.74 5.65 8.36
C ALA A 288 -0.65 7.17 8.13
N GLU A 289 -1.33 8.01 8.92
CA GLU A 289 -1.40 9.47 8.71
C GLU A 289 -1.92 9.89 7.32
N GLN A 290 -2.73 9.08 6.65
CA GLN A 290 -3.28 9.34 5.31
C GLN A 290 -4.53 10.26 5.32
N TYR A 291 -4.46 11.41 6.01
CA TYR A 291 -5.57 12.38 6.11
C TYR A 291 -6.03 12.96 4.77
N LEU A 292 -5.17 12.93 3.75
CA LEU A 292 -5.51 13.40 2.41
C LEU A 292 -6.55 12.51 1.72
N LEU A 293 -6.64 11.23 2.10
CA LEU A 293 -7.64 10.31 1.53
C LEU A 293 -9.06 10.61 2.02
N SER A 294 -9.21 11.15 3.22
CA SER A 294 -10.49 11.61 3.76
C SER A 294 -10.79 13.09 3.45
N GLY A 295 -9.86 13.81 2.80
CA GLY A 295 -9.97 15.25 2.59
C GLY A 295 -9.85 16.07 3.89
N SER A 296 -9.28 15.48 4.94
CA SER A 296 -9.19 16.05 6.28
C SER A 296 -7.80 16.68 6.52
N ILE A 297 -7.56 17.17 7.73
CA ILE A 297 -6.23 17.59 8.22
C ILE A 297 -5.77 16.66 9.35
N VAL A 298 -4.47 16.69 9.69
CA VAL A 298 -3.88 15.85 10.75
C VAL A 298 -4.64 15.94 12.07
N GLU A 299 -5.02 17.16 12.47
CA GLU A 299 -5.77 17.40 13.72
C GLU A 299 -7.15 16.72 13.70
N GLN A 300 -7.81 16.67 12.54
CA GLN A 300 -9.11 16.05 12.41
C GLN A 300 -9.02 14.53 12.53
N ILE A 301 -8.01 13.89 11.95
CA ILE A 301 -7.77 12.45 12.14
C ILE A 301 -7.64 12.11 13.63
N LEU A 302 -6.96 12.94 14.40
CA LEU A 302 -6.80 12.71 15.84
C LEU A 302 -8.14 12.76 16.58
N LYS A 303 -9.00 13.72 16.23
CA LYS A 303 -10.35 13.83 16.80
C LYS A 303 -11.20 12.63 16.41
N ASP A 304 -11.21 12.26 15.14
CA ASP A 304 -11.97 11.14 14.59
C ASP A 304 -11.56 9.81 15.25
N GLY A 305 -10.25 9.57 15.36
CA GLY A 305 -9.69 8.39 16.02
C GLY A 305 -9.96 8.36 17.52
N SER A 306 -9.89 9.51 18.18
CA SER A 306 -10.23 9.61 19.61
C SER A 306 -11.72 9.38 19.86
N ALA A 307 -12.61 9.86 18.97
CA ALA A 307 -14.03 9.58 19.02
C ALA A 307 -14.32 8.09 18.83
N TYR A 308 -13.63 7.43 17.89
CA TYR A 308 -13.74 5.98 17.69
C TYR A 308 -13.28 5.21 18.95
N LEU A 309 -12.12 5.56 19.50
CA LEU A 309 -11.60 4.95 20.73
C LEU A 309 -12.56 5.15 21.90
N LEU A 310 -13.12 6.35 22.06
CA LEU A 310 -14.10 6.63 23.11
C LEU A 310 -15.32 5.71 22.98
N ASN A 311 -15.85 5.51 21.77
CA ASN A 311 -16.99 4.62 21.52
C ASN A 311 -16.66 3.18 21.93
N ILE A 312 -15.57 2.60 21.39
CA ILE A 312 -15.24 1.19 21.67
C ILE A 312 -14.89 0.95 23.14
N LEU A 313 -14.36 1.95 23.85
CA LEU A 313 -13.98 1.79 25.26
C LEU A 313 -15.14 2.05 26.23
N SER A 314 -16.04 2.98 25.90
CA SER A 314 -17.25 3.25 26.71
C SER A 314 -18.22 2.07 26.67
N ASP A 315 -18.35 1.42 25.51
CA ASP A 315 -19.18 0.21 25.34
C ASP A 315 -18.64 -1.01 26.11
N HIS A 316 -17.42 -0.90 26.64
CA HIS A 316 -16.69 -1.99 27.28
C HIS A 316 -16.13 -1.61 28.66
N GLU A 317 -16.72 -0.63 29.34
CA GLU A 317 -16.31 -0.18 30.69
C GLU A 317 -16.13 -1.33 31.70
N HIS A 318 -16.93 -2.40 31.58
CA HIS A 318 -16.86 -3.58 32.46
C HIS A 318 -15.60 -4.44 32.26
N LEU A 319 -14.93 -4.36 31.10
CA LEU A 319 -13.69 -5.12 30.82
C LEU A 319 -12.46 -4.53 31.52
N TRP A 320 -12.54 -3.29 32.01
CA TRP A 320 -11.45 -2.59 32.69
C TRP A 320 -11.30 -2.97 34.17
N LEU A 321 -12.31 -3.59 34.77
CA LEU A 321 -12.33 -3.94 36.19
C LEU A 321 -11.32 -5.04 36.58
N CYS A 322 -10.65 -5.70 35.61
CA CYS A 322 -9.84 -6.90 35.86
C CYS A 322 -8.32 -6.72 35.69
N GLY A 323 -7.76 -5.51 35.52
CA GLY A 323 -6.29 -5.44 35.34
C GLY A 323 -5.56 -4.10 35.31
N THR A 324 -6.20 -2.95 35.48
CA THR A 324 -5.46 -1.67 35.51
C THR A 324 -5.07 -1.25 36.94
N PRO A 325 -3.93 -0.54 37.11
CA PRO A 325 -3.58 0.09 38.37
C PRO A 325 -4.71 1.02 38.86
N PRO A 326 -4.92 1.18 40.18
CA PRO A 326 -6.00 2.01 40.71
C PRO A 326 -5.82 3.46 40.23
N GLY A 327 -6.76 3.98 39.42
CA GLY A 327 -6.80 5.38 38.99
C GLY A 327 -6.59 5.66 37.49
N GLY A 328 -6.13 4.70 36.67
CA GLY A 328 -5.75 4.97 35.27
C GLY A 328 -6.90 4.97 34.23
N GLY A 329 -7.97 4.18 34.44
CA GLY A 329 -9.05 4.03 33.45
C GLY A 329 -9.96 5.27 33.31
N HIS A 330 -10.29 5.93 34.43
CA HIS A 330 -11.08 7.17 34.41
C HIS A 330 -10.33 8.34 33.76
N ASP A 331 -8.99 8.35 33.83
CA ASP A 331 -8.14 9.36 33.22
C ASP A 331 -8.15 9.23 31.68
N ILE A 332 -8.02 8.00 31.16
CA ILE A 332 -8.06 7.73 29.70
C ILE A 332 -9.41 8.14 29.08
N ILE A 333 -10.54 7.75 29.69
CA ILE A 333 -11.86 8.08 29.15
C ILE A 333 -12.12 9.59 29.18
N SER A 334 -11.71 10.27 30.26
CA SER A 334 -11.85 11.74 30.37
C SER A 334 -11.02 12.44 29.31
N LEU A 335 -9.77 12.00 29.11
CA LEU A 335 -8.90 12.53 28.07
C LEU A 335 -9.46 12.28 26.66
N LEU A 336 -9.98 11.08 26.38
CA LEU A 336 -10.59 10.76 25.09
C LEU A 336 -11.83 11.62 24.81
N ARG A 337 -12.65 11.94 25.83
CA ARG A 337 -13.77 12.89 25.69
C ARG A 337 -13.27 14.26 25.24
N GLU A 338 -12.18 14.76 25.82
CA GLU A 338 -11.58 16.04 25.42
C GLU A 338 -11.02 15.98 23.98
N LEU A 339 -10.24 14.94 23.65
CA LEU A 339 -9.61 14.78 22.34
C LEU A 339 -10.63 14.52 21.21
N SER A 340 -11.77 13.90 21.52
CA SER A 340 -12.81 13.52 20.55
C SER A 340 -13.72 14.67 20.10
N MET A 341 -13.62 15.86 20.70
CA MET A 341 -14.55 16.95 20.39
C MET A 341 -14.52 17.33 18.91
N GLY A 342 -15.66 17.14 18.23
CA GLY A 342 -15.82 17.38 16.80
C GLY A 342 -15.24 16.29 15.89
N GLY A 343 -14.96 15.10 16.44
CA GLY A 343 -14.51 13.92 15.71
C GLY A 343 -15.66 13.10 15.11
N ASP A 344 -15.40 12.49 13.97
CA ASP A 344 -16.28 11.54 13.28
C ASP A 344 -15.68 10.12 13.32
N PRO A 345 -16.22 9.22 14.17
CA PRO A 345 -15.71 7.86 14.31
C PRO A 345 -15.91 7.00 13.04
N GLU A 346 -16.91 7.29 12.19
CA GLU A 346 -17.15 6.54 10.95
C GLU A 346 -16.10 6.87 9.89
N SER A 347 -15.70 8.15 9.80
CA SER A 347 -14.60 8.60 8.96
C SER A 347 -13.28 7.93 9.35
N TYR A 348 -12.95 7.86 10.65
CA TYR A 348 -11.78 7.12 11.14
C TYR A 348 -11.85 5.63 10.78
N THR A 349 -12.99 4.98 11.07
CA THR A 349 -13.17 3.54 10.82
C THR A 349 -12.96 3.22 9.34
N SER A 350 -13.50 4.05 8.44
CA SER A 350 -13.34 3.90 7.01
C SER A 350 -11.88 4.00 6.58
N LEU A 351 -11.12 4.96 7.13
CA LEU A 351 -9.70 5.12 6.80
C LEU A 351 -8.85 3.98 7.37
N ALA A 352 -8.99 3.69 8.67
CA ALA A 352 -8.20 2.68 9.36
C ALA A 352 -8.46 1.27 8.81
N SER A 353 -9.72 0.91 8.56
CA SER A 353 -10.05 -0.40 7.96
C SER A 353 -9.44 -0.57 6.57
N ASN A 354 -9.43 0.47 5.73
CA ASN A 354 -8.82 0.39 4.40
C ASN A 354 -7.29 0.18 4.44
N LEU A 355 -6.61 0.75 5.44
CA LEU A 355 -5.14 0.70 5.54
C LEU A 355 -4.63 -0.48 6.35
N CYS A 356 -5.42 -1.03 7.26
CA CYS A 356 -5.03 -2.15 8.11
C CYS A 356 -5.27 -3.53 7.47
N VAL A 357 -6.03 -3.62 6.37
CA VAL A 357 -6.28 -4.89 5.64
C VAL A 357 -4.98 -5.56 5.21
N ASN A 358 -4.82 -6.84 5.56
CA ASN A 358 -3.63 -7.68 5.31
C ASN A 358 -2.32 -7.02 5.75
N ARG A 359 -2.37 -6.37 6.91
CA ARG A 359 -1.20 -5.79 7.57
C ARG A 359 -1.17 -6.23 9.02
N LYS A 360 -0.03 -5.99 9.65
CA LYS A 360 0.16 -6.14 11.10
C LYS A 360 0.49 -4.79 11.71
N PHE A 361 -0.06 -4.53 12.89
CA PHE A 361 0.41 -3.45 13.73
C PHE A 361 1.76 -3.82 14.31
N ILE A 362 2.72 -2.91 14.24
CA ILE A 362 4.11 -3.11 14.65
C ILE A 362 4.41 -2.22 15.84
N VAL A 363 5.07 -2.78 16.85
CA VAL A 363 5.81 -2.02 17.86
C VAL A 363 7.29 -2.35 17.69
N THR A 364 8.12 -1.33 17.58
CA THR A 364 9.58 -1.46 17.44
C THR A 364 10.29 -1.49 18.79
N SER A 365 11.57 -1.83 18.80
CA SER A 365 12.39 -1.92 20.02
C SER A 365 12.56 -0.55 20.70
N LYS A 366 12.45 0.55 19.95
CA LYS A 366 12.44 1.93 20.50
C LYS A 366 11.04 2.43 20.87
N GLY A 367 10.02 1.56 20.87
CA GLY A 367 8.65 1.91 21.24
C GLY A 367 7.87 2.69 20.17
N ARG A 368 8.39 2.77 18.94
CA ARG A 368 7.65 3.35 17.80
C ARG A 368 6.56 2.39 17.34
N MET A 369 5.45 2.97 16.88
CA MET A 369 4.27 2.25 16.40
C MET A 369 4.14 2.37 14.90
N GLY A 370 3.52 1.39 14.26
CA GLY A 370 3.31 1.45 12.82
C GLY A 370 2.53 0.29 12.24
N LEU A 371 2.53 0.22 10.91
CA LEU A 371 1.95 -0.83 10.10
C LEU A 371 3.02 -1.44 9.20
N GLY A 372 3.03 -2.76 9.08
CA GLY A 372 3.83 -3.44 8.07
C GLY A 372 3.06 -4.57 7.39
N PRO A 373 3.67 -5.20 6.37
CA PRO A 373 3.05 -6.27 5.60
C PRO A 373 2.64 -7.45 6.48
N GLU A 374 1.65 -8.22 6.04
CA GLU A 374 1.18 -9.43 6.74
C GLU A 374 2.32 -10.40 7.07
N GLY A 375 3.33 -10.51 6.20
CA GLY A 375 4.51 -11.34 6.42
C GLY A 375 5.44 -10.91 7.57
N THR A 376 5.19 -9.77 8.23
CA THR A 376 6.08 -9.20 9.26
C THR A 376 6.09 -10.02 10.55
N LYS A 377 7.28 -10.16 11.15
CA LYS A 377 7.55 -10.95 12.36
C LYS A 377 8.47 -10.17 13.33
N PRO A 378 8.41 -10.45 14.64
CA PRO A 378 9.43 -9.98 15.58
C PRO A 378 10.84 -10.38 15.12
N GLY A 379 11.79 -9.45 15.26
CA GLY A 379 13.16 -9.60 14.78
C GLY A 379 13.38 -9.12 13.34
N ASP A 380 12.33 -8.85 12.56
CA ASP A 380 12.48 -8.17 11.28
C ASP A 380 13.02 -6.74 11.49
N ILE A 381 13.75 -6.23 10.50
CA ILE A 381 14.46 -4.95 10.55
C ILE A 381 13.62 -3.88 9.90
N VAL A 382 13.48 -2.74 10.57
CA VAL A 382 12.92 -1.52 10.00
C VAL A 382 14.06 -0.74 9.35
N SER A 383 14.04 -0.65 8.02
CA SER A 383 15.07 0.01 7.23
C SER A 383 14.52 1.21 6.50
N VAL A 384 15.25 2.34 6.55
CA VAL A 384 15.00 3.47 5.65
C VAL A 384 15.95 3.36 4.47
N ILE A 385 15.41 3.04 3.30
CA ILE A 385 16.17 2.98 2.06
C ILE A 385 16.26 4.39 1.47
N LEU A 386 17.45 4.77 0.96
CA LEU A 386 17.63 6.08 0.32
C LEU A 386 16.82 6.17 -0.98
N GLY A 387 16.26 7.34 -1.29
CA GLY A 387 15.42 7.58 -2.47
C GLY A 387 13.92 7.61 -2.21
N GLU A 388 13.48 7.33 -0.98
CA GLU A 388 12.09 6.93 -0.72
C GLU A 388 11.31 7.75 0.30
N GLY A 389 9.98 7.61 0.23
CA GLY A 389 9.03 8.25 1.15
C GLY A 389 8.77 7.44 2.42
N VAL A 390 8.98 6.12 2.41
CA VAL A 390 8.54 5.21 3.49
C VAL A 390 9.67 4.30 3.99
N PRO A 391 9.62 3.83 5.26
CA PRO A 391 10.45 2.72 5.73
C PRO A 391 10.00 1.37 5.14
N TYR A 392 10.91 0.42 5.08
CA TYR A 392 10.69 -0.94 4.59
C TYR A 392 11.04 -1.97 5.66
N ILE A 393 10.29 -3.07 5.70
CA ILE A 393 10.58 -4.21 6.55
C ILE A 393 11.48 -5.18 5.78
N LEU A 394 12.62 -5.52 6.36
CA LEU A 394 13.60 -6.45 5.81
C LEU A 394 13.81 -7.61 6.78
N ARG A 395 13.95 -8.82 6.26
CA ARG A 395 14.30 -10.00 7.06
C ARG A 395 15.72 -10.43 6.76
N LYS A 396 16.57 -10.42 7.78
CA LYS A 396 17.97 -10.86 7.62
C LYS A 396 18.03 -12.36 7.30
N GLN A 397 18.79 -12.69 6.27
CA GLN A 397 19.33 -14.01 5.98
C GLN A 397 20.85 -13.96 6.07
N GLU A 398 21.54 -15.11 6.05
CA GLU A 398 22.98 -15.25 6.34
C GLU A 398 23.84 -14.05 5.90
N SER A 399 23.83 -13.74 4.60
CA SER A 399 24.57 -12.61 4.01
C SER A 399 23.71 -11.65 3.20
N SER A 400 22.38 -11.76 3.27
CA SER A 400 21.44 -11.00 2.43
C SER A 400 20.16 -10.66 3.19
N PHE A 401 19.23 -9.98 2.55
CA PHE A 401 17.93 -9.65 3.11
C PHE A 401 16.81 -10.14 2.19
N LEU A 402 15.74 -10.67 2.79
CA LEU A 402 14.45 -10.74 2.12
C LEU A 402 13.74 -9.40 2.30
N PHE A 403 13.17 -8.89 1.22
CA PHE A 403 12.27 -7.76 1.24
C PHE A 403 10.89 -8.24 1.70
N VAL A 404 10.44 -7.78 2.87
CA VAL A 404 9.11 -8.14 3.39
C VAL A 404 8.05 -7.20 2.80
N GLY A 405 8.36 -5.89 2.71
CA GLY A 405 7.51 -4.90 2.06
C GLY A 405 7.55 -3.52 2.71
N GLU A 406 6.77 -2.59 2.15
CA GLU A 406 6.63 -1.22 2.67
C GLU A 406 5.93 -1.17 4.04
N SER A 407 6.33 -0.20 4.86
CA SER A 407 5.77 0.04 6.19
C SER A 407 5.52 1.52 6.45
N TYR A 408 4.60 1.79 7.37
CA TYR A 408 4.49 3.09 8.01
C TYR A 408 5.00 2.93 9.44
N ILE A 409 5.98 3.73 9.87
CA ILE A 409 6.46 3.73 11.25
C ILE A 409 6.46 5.17 11.76
N HIS A 410 5.59 5.46 12.72
CA HIS A 410 5.49 6.79 13.30
C HIS A 410 6.83 7.20 13.95
N GLY A 411 7.34 8.38 13.59
CA GLY A 411 8.66 8.85 13.99
C GLY A 411 9.82 8.34 13.12
N LEU A 412 9.53 7.78 11.93
CA LEU A 412 10.50 7.50 10.86
C LEU A 412 10.02 8.00 9.47
N MET A 413 8.90 8.72 9.41
CA MET A 413 8.30 9.22 8.17
C MET A 413 8.80 10.63 7.80
N GLY A 414 9.48 11.33 8.71
CA GLY A 414 9.90 12.73 8.57
C GLY A 414 11.41 12.93 8.40
N GLY A 415 12.17 11.86 8.14
CA GLY A 415 13.63 11.92 7.96
C GLY A 415 14.44 11.70 9.23
N GLU A 416 13.81 11.21 10.30
CA GLU A 416 14.43 10.99 11.61
C GLU A 416 15.61 10.02 11.53
N ALA A 417 15.53 8.99 10.66
CA ALA A 417 16.65 8.07 10.42
C ALA A 417 17.84 8.78 9.77
N VAL A 418 17.60 9.67 8.80
CA VAL A 418 18.66 10.44 8.13
C VAL A 418 19.33 11.40 9.11
N GLN A 419 18.55 12.06 9.97
CA GLN A 419 19.08 12.93 11.01
C GLN A 419 19.94 12.14 12.01
N ALA A 420 19.51 10.93 12.41
CA ALA A 420 20.29 10.06 13.27
C ALA A 420 21.61 9.61 12.60
N TRP A 421 21.58 9.30 11.30
CA TRP A 421 22.78 9.00 10.52
C TRP A 421 23.74 10.20 10.47
N GLN A 422 23.24 11.42 10.24
CA GLN A 422 24.05 12.65 10.25
C GLN A 422 24.70 12.94 11.61
N ARG A 423 24.07 12.49 12.71
CA ARG A 423 24.64 12.57 14.06
C ARG A 423 25.62 11.42 14.39
N GLY A 424 25.79 10.45 13.49
CA GLY A 424 26.64 9.27 13.70
C GLY A 424 26.00 8.17 14.56
N GLU A 425 24.68 8.23 14.80
CA GLU A 425 23.94 7.24 15.60
C GLU A 425 23.51 6.01 14.76
N LEU A 426 23.42 6.17 13.44
CA LEU A 426 23.16 5.10 12.48
C LEU A 426 24.28 5.02 11.46
N ALA A 427 24.48 3.84 10.89
CA ALA A 427 25.41 3.61 9.78
C ALA A 427 24.64 3.34 8.49
N GLU A 428 25.16 3.88 7.38
CA GLU A 428 24.74 3.51 6.04
C GLU A 428 25.35 2.15 5.67
N GLU A 429 24.55 1.26 5.09
CA GLU A 429 25.03 -0.04 4.61
C GLU A 429 24.44 -0.38 3.24
N ILE A 430 25.13 -1.27 2.53
CA ILE A 430 24.64 -1.86 1.29
C ILE A 430 23.73 -3.03 1.66
N LEU A 431 22.46 -2.92 1.28
CA LEU A 431 21.45 -3.96 1.43
C LEU A 431 21.42 -4.79 0.16
N GLU A 432 21.67 -6.10 0.29
CA GLU A 432 21.53 -7.06 -0.81
C GLU A 432 20.19 -7.79 -0.66
N LEU A 433 19.20 -7.35 -1.43
CA LEU A 433 17.85 -7.91 -1.42
C LEU A 433 17.78 -9.09 -2.40
N ARG A 434 17.31 -10.25 -1.93
CA ARG A 434 17.15 -11.48 -2.72
C ARG A 434 15.71 -11.91 -2.81
#